data_AF-A0A957WII5-F1
#
_entry.id   AF-A0A957WII5-F1
#
_cell.length_a   1.000
_cell.length_b   1.000
_cell.length_c   1.000
_cell.angle_alpha   90.00
_cell.angle_beta   90.00
_cell.angle_gamma   90.00
#
_symmetry.space_group_name_H-M   'P 1'
#
loop_
_entity.id
_entity.type
_entity.pdbx_description
1 polymer ?
#
loop_
_entity_poly.entity_id
_entity_poly.type
_entity_poly.pdbx_seq_one_letter_code
_entity_poly.pdbx_strand_id
1 'polypeptide(L)'
;PQIAHDIGKTRLDEAVEVGADKVLALCPCCEFQLRVSAQKRESPIEVVDLAHFTAEALGIDLPDPHPEVRAQWAVFEKMILLMTPEGFAELMGTMWPELIDAMPYGMGPMMRKMGKIPGSLEAMKPMFPVLFPRLLPKMMPKVMPVMLERVKERIPMPDYMAEQMPALMPQVMDNLMPHMIDDVVPLVTPSMIDYLHSKN
;
A
#
# COMPACT_ATOMS: atom_id res chain seq x y z
N PRO A 1 1.96 3.04 -9.01
CA PRO A 1 3.12 2.23 -9.49
C PRO A 1 3.99 3.02 -10.47
N GLN A 2 5.32 2.85 -10.46
CA GLN A 2 6.21 3.64 -11.33
C GLN A 2 5.89 3.46 -12.82
N ILE A 3 5.62 2.23 -13.25
CA ILE A 3 5.27 1.90 -14.64
C ILE A 3 4.03 2.63 -15.14
N ALA A 4 3.10 3.00 -14.25
CA ALA A 4 1.90 3.73 -14.65
C ALA A 4 2.23 5.14 -15.18
N HIS A 5 3.32 5.75 -14.71
CA HIS A 5 3.77 7.05 -15.20
C HIS A 5 4.36 6.94 -16.61
N ASP A 6 5.01 5.82 -16.93
CA ASP A 6 5.55 5.56 -18.27
C ASP A 6 4.44 5.28 -19.28
N ILE A 7 3.43 4.50 -18.88
CA ILE A 7 2.22 4.27 -19.70
C ILE A 7 1.48 5.59 -19.94
N GLY A 8 1.33 6.41 -18.90
CA GLY A 8 0.73 7.74 -19.01
C GLY A 8 1.52 8.63 -19.97
N LYS A 9 2.86 8.61 -19.90
CA LYS A 9 3.73 9.34 -20.83
C LYS A 9 3.47 8.94 -22.28
N THR A 10 3.35 7.65 -22.59
CA THR A 10 3.04 7.22 -23.96
C THR A 10 1.81 7.92 -24.53
N ARG A 11 0.74 8.05 -23.73
CA ARG A 11 -0.48 8.74 -24.17
C ARG A 11 -0.32 10.25 -24.32
N LEU A 12 0.50 10.86 -23.48
CA LEU A 12 0.79 12.28 -23.59
C LEU A 12 1.71 12.58 -24.78
N ASP A 13 2.67 11.70 -25.08
CA ASP A 13 3.54 11.84 -26.24
C ASP A 13 2.74 11.70 -27.54
N GLU A 14 1.78 10.76 -27.62
CA GLU A 14 0.81 10.68 -28.73
C GLU A 14 0.05 12.01 -28.94
N ALA A 15 -0.33 12.70 -27.85
CA ALA A 15 -1.00 13.99 -27.93
C ALA A 15 -0.05 15.10 -28.44
N VAL A 16 1.22 15.08 -28.04
CA VAL A 16 2.25 15.99 -28.57
C VAL A 16 2.47 15.78 -30.07
N GLU A 17 2.54 14.52 -30.52
CA GLU A 17 2.77 14.17 -31.92
C GLU A 17 1.68 14.71 -32.87
N VAL A 18 0.43 14.75 -32.41
CA VAL A 18 -0.69 15.32 -33.17
C VAL A 18 -0.86 16.83 -32.99
N GLY A 19 0.01 17.47 -32.20
CA GLY A 19 -0.03 18.91 -31.93
C GLY A 19 -1.18 19.35 -31.04
N ALA A 20 -1.67 18.48 -30.15
CA ALA A 20 -2.70 18.85 -29.18
C ALA A 20 -2.10 19.68 -28.03
N ASP A 21 -2.79 20.73 -27.61
CA ASP A 21 -2.43 21.49 -26.40
C ASP A 21 -3.01 20.86 -25.13
N LYS A 22 -4.16 20.17 -25.26
CA LYS A 22 -4.91 19.59 -24.14
C LYS A 22 -5.36 18.16 -24.40
N VAL A 23 -5.39 17.35 -23.34
CA VAL A 23 -6.05 16.04 -23.30
C VAL A 23 -7.23 16.10 -22.33
N LEU A 24 -8.40 15.67 -22.81
CA LEU A 24 -9.63 15.63 -22.02
C LEU A 24 -9.82 14.24 -21.41
N ALA A 25 -10.10 14.19 -20.12
CA ALA A 25 -10.40 12.96 -19.40
C ALA A 25 -11.84 12.96 -18.89
N LEU A 26 -12.55 11.86 -19.08
CA LEU A 26 -13.92 11.63 -18.54
C LEU A 26 -13.90 10.77 -17.26
N CYS A 27 -12.72 10.30 -16.86
CA CYS A 27 -12.56 9.42 -15.71
C CYS A 27 -11.64 10.11 -14.71
N PRO A 28 -12.09 10.36 -13.46
CA PRO A 28 -11.26 11.01 -12.44
C PRO A 28 -9.92 10.31 -12.22
N CYS A 29 -9.88 8.98 -12.30
CA CYS A 29 -8.65 8.21 -12.20
C CYS A 29 -7.71 8.44 -13.40
N CYS A 30 -8.25 8.59 -14.61
CA CYS A 30 -7.46 8.86 -15.82
C CYS A 30 -6.94 10.30 -15.82
N GLU A 31 -7.79 11.27 -15.51
CA GLU A 31 -7.41 12.69 -15.36
C GLU A 31 -6.25 12.80 -14.38
N PHE A 32 -6.42 12.21 -13.20
CA PHE A 32 -5.41 12.16 -12.17
C PHE A 32 -4.10 11.51 -12.67
N GLN A 33 -4.18 10.30 -13.23
CA GLN A 33 -3.01 9.54 -13.64
C GLN A 33 -2.23 10.27 -14.74
N LEU A 34 -2.94 10.89 -15.70
CA LEU A 34 -2.34 11.66 -16.79
C LEU A 34 -1.72 12.96 -16.27
N ARG A 35 -2.37 13.68 -15.34
CA ARG A 35 -1.78 14.86 -14.68
C ARG A 35 -0.48 14.53 -13.96
N VAL A 36 -0.46 13.45 -13.18
CA VAL A 36 0.77 13.04 -12.47
C VAL A 36 1.83 12.52 -13.42
N SER A 37 1.45 11.84 -14.49
CA SER A 37 2.41 11.42 -15.52
C SER A 37 3.00 12.63 -16.23
N ALA A 38 2.17 13.63 -16.56
CA ALA A 38 2.63 14.89 -17.14
C ALA A 38 3.64 15.59 -16.23
N GLN A 39 3.35 15.68 -14.92
CA GLN A 39 4.28 16.25 -13.94
C GLN A 39 5.58 15.44 -13.79
N LYS A 40 5.49 14.12 -13.57
CA LYS A 40 6.67 13.26 -13.31
C LYS A 40 7.52 12.99 -14.56
N ARG A 41 7.04 13.35 -15.74
CA ARG A 41 7.70 13.14 -17.03
C ARG A 41 7.81 14.41 -17.86
N GLU A 42 7.55 15.56 -17.24
CA GLU A 42 7.73 16.90 -17.81
C GLU A 42 7.03 17.07 -19.17
N SER A 43 5.82 16.52 -19.30
CA SER A 43 5.01 16.67 -20.52
C SER A 43 4.42 18.08 -20.59
N PRO A 44 4.40 18.71 -21.78
CA PRO A 44 3.79 20.03 -21.97
C PRO A 44 2.25 19.99 -22.06
N ILE A 45 1.64 18.80 -22.16
CA ILE A 45 0.21 18.63 -22.37
C ILE A 45 -0.59 18.98 -21.11
N GLU A 46 -1.57 19.88 -21.26
CA GLU A 46 -2.53 20.18 -20.20
C GLU A 46 -3.60 19.08 -20.14
N VAL A 47 -3.84 18.52 -18.95
CA VAL A 47 -4.85 17.49 -18.75
C VAL A 47 -6.05 18.09 -18.04
N VAL A 48 -7.22 18.02 -18.66
CA VAL A 48 -8.45 18.68 -18.20
C VAL A 48 -9.61 17.68 -18.10
N ASP A 49 -10.42 17.79 -17.05
CA ASP A 49 -11.68 17.05 -16.96
C ASP A 49 -12.67 17.53 -18.04
N LEU A 50 -13.39 16.61 -18.68
CA LEU A 50 -14.33 16.94 -19.74
C LEU A 50 -15.50 17.80 -19.23
N ALA A 51 -16.00 17.55 -18.02
CA ALA A 51 -17.09 18.35 -17.46
C ALA A 51 -16.64 19.78 -17.17
N HIS A 52 -15.41 19.96 -16.66
CA HIS A 52 -14.81 21.27 -16.48
C HIS A 52 -14.65 22.01 -17.81
N PHE A 53 -14.05 21.37 -18.81
CA PHE A 53 -13.87 21.96 -20.15
C PHE A 53 -15.21 22.39 -20.78
N THR A 54 -16.25 21.57 -20.65
CA THR A 54 -17.58 21.89 -21.19
C THR A 54 -18.31 22.98 -20.39
N ALA A 55 -18.15 23.01 -19.06
CA ALA A 55 -18.69 24.05 -18.21
C ALA A 55 -18.06 25.42 -18.51
N GLU A 56 -16.74 25.48 -18.66
CA GLU A 56 -16.03 26.70 -19.07
C GLU A 56 -16.54 27.22 -20.42
N ALA A 57 -16.75 26.33 -21.40
CA ALA A 57 -17.31 26.69 -22.70
C ALA A 57 -18.74 27.26 -22.62
N LEU A 58 -19.49 26.92 -21.57
CA LEU A 58 -20.81 27.45 -21.26
C LEU A 58 -20.77 28.71 -20.38
N GLY A 59 -19.59 29.20 -20.02
CA GLY A 59 -19.41 30.35 -19.12
C GLY A 59 -19.70 30.04 -17.66
N ILE A 60 -19.68 28.76 -17.26
CA ILE A 60 -19.85 28.31 -15.89
C ILE A 60 -18.47 28.15 -15.27
N ASP A 61 -18.17 28.95 -14.25
CA ASP A 61 -16.95 28.80 -13.46
C ASP A 61 -17.11 27.66 -12.45
N LEU A 62 -16.22 26.67 -12.54
CA LEU A 62 -16.14 25.55 -11.60
C LEU A 62 -14.79 25.65 -10.87
N PRO A 63 -14.75 25.73 -9.54
CA PRO A 63 -13.49 25.78 -8.81
C PRO A 63 -12.68 24.51 -9.07
N ASP A 64 -11.39 24.67 -9.36
CA ASP A 64 -10.49 23.56 -9.64
C ASP A 64 -10.36 22.64 -8.41
N PRO A 65 -10.80 21.37 -8.49
CA PRO A 65 -10.70 20.43 -7.37
C PRO A 65 -9.27 19.90 -7.15
N HIS A 66 -8.30 20.28 -7.97
CA HIS A 66 -6.94 19.73 -8.00
C HIS A 66 -6.22 19.69 -6.64
N PRO A 67 -6.33 20.67 -5.72
CA PRO A 67 -5.69 20.59 -4.40
C PRO A 67 -6.23 19.44 -3.53
N GLU A 68 -7.55 19.32 -3.43
CA GLU A 68 -8.23 18.28 -2.66
C GLU A 68 -8.02 16.90 -3.29
N VAL A 69 -8.13 16.81 -4.61
CA VAL A 69 -7.88 15.56 -5.37
C VAL A 69 -6.44 15.08 -5.19
N ARG A 70 -5.45 15.99 -5.16
CA ARG A 70 -4.05 15.63 -4.85
C ARG A 70 -3.88 15.14 -3.43
N ALA A 71 -4.53 15.77 -2.45
CA ALA A 71 -4.46 15.35 -1.05
C ALA A 71 -5.03 13.94 -0.87
N GLN A 72 -6.19 13.66 -1.47
CA GLN A 72 -6.80 12.33 -1.44
C GLN A 72 -5.93 11.31 -2.18
N TRP A 73 -5.33 11.67 -3.31
CA TRP A 73 -4.42 10.77 -4.01
C TRP A 73 -3.16 10.43 -3.21
N ALA A 74 -2.57 11.37 -2.48
CA ALA A 74 -1.39 11.10 -1.65
C ALA A 74 -1.66 9.96 -0.65
N VAL A 75 -2.90 9.81 -0.20
CA VAL A 75 -3.37 8.66 0.58
C VAL A 75 -3.36 7.39 -0.27
N PHE A 76 -3.98 7.41 -1.47
CA PHE A 76 -4.02 6.27 -2.38
C PHE A 76 -2.62 5.77 -2.79
N GLU A 77 -1.68 6.66 -3.13
CA GLU A 77 -0.30 6.25 -3.51
C GLU A 77 0.39 5.52 -2.35
N LYS A 78 0.23 6.03 -1.13
CA LYS A 78 0.77 5.38 0.08
C LYS A 78 0.10 4.04 0.37
N MET A 79 -1.21 3.93 0.15
CA MET A 79 -1.93 2.66 0.28
C MET A 79 -1.45 1.63 -0.75
N ILE A 80 -1.24 2.05 -2.00
CA ILE A 80 -0.71 1.17 -3.06
C ILE A 80 0.68 0.67 -2.69
N LEU A 81 1.55 1.56 -2.17
CA LEU A 81 2.89 1.16 -1.69
C LEU A 81 2.80 0.21 -0.50
N LEU A 82 1.87 0.44 0.43
CA LEU A 82 1.67 -0.45 1.57
C LEU A 82 1.21 -1.86 1.13
N MET A 83 0.46 -1.96 0.04
CA MET A 83 -0.04 -3.22 -0.51
C MET A 83 1.00 -3.99 -1.35
N THR A 84 2.25 -3.53 -1.45
CA THR A 84 3.32 -4.35 -2.05
C THR A 84 3.91 -5.32 -1.02
N PRO A 85 4.57 -6.41 -1.45
CA PRO A 85 5.24 -7.32 -0.51
C PRO A 85 6.23 -6.62 0.42
N GLU A 86 7.01 -5.67 -0.10
CA GLU A 86 7.98 -4.89 0.65
C GLU A 86 7.31 -3.93 1.64
N GLY A 87 6.34 -3.14 1.18
CA GLY A 87 5.62 -2.20 2.04
C GLY A 87 4.87 -2.90 3.17
N PHE A 88 4.28 -4.06 2.87
CA PHE A 88 3.61 -4.87 3.88
C PHE A 88 4.61 -5.51 4.86
N ALA A 89 5.73 -6.05 4.37
CA ALA A 89 6.79 -6.59 5.21
C ALA A 89 7.39 -5.54 6.15
N GLU A 90 7.60 -4.31 5.67
CA GLU A 90 8.03 -3.17 6.48
C GLU A 90 7.01 -2.79 7.55
N LEU A 91 5.70 -2.87 7.25
CA LEU A 91 4.66 -2.66 8.25
C LEU A 91 4.74 -3.73 9.34
N MET A 92 4.80 -5.02 8.96
CA MET A 92 4.95 -6.14 9.88
C MET A 92 6.18 -6.01 10.77
N GLY A 93 7.30 -5.53 10.22
CA GLY A 93 8.55 -5.30 10.94
C GLY A 93 8.41 -4.34 12.13
N THR A 94 7.39 -3.47 12.14
CA THR A 94 7.15 -2.54 13.24
C THR A 94 6.32 -3.11 14.39
N MET A 95 5.76 -4.32 14.22
CA MET A 95 4.80 -4.92 15.15
C MET A 95 5.19 -6.36 15.55
N TRP A 96 6.50 -6.66 15.56
CA TRP A 96 7.00 -7.97 15.97
C TRP A 96 6.56 -8.43 17.36
N PRO A 97 6.58 -7.58 18.42
CA PRO A 97 6.04 -7.97 19.72
C PRO A 97 4.58 -8.48 19.63
N GLU A 98 3.73 -7.71 18.98
CA GLU A 98 2.30 -7.96 18.85
C GLU A 98 2.03 -9.17 17.95
N LEU A 99 2.79 -9.34 16.87
CA LEU A 99 2.73 -10.53 16.01
C LEU A 99 3.12 -11.79 16.77
N ILE A 100 4.22 -11.77 17.53
CA ILE A 100 4.68 -12.95 18.28
C ILE A 100 3.70 -13.29 19.40
N ASP A 101 3.16 -12.30 20.09
CA ASP A 101 2.20 -12.52 21.18
C ASP A 101 0.83 -12.98 20.66
N ALA A 102 0.49 -12.63 19.41
CA ALA A 102 -0.72 -13.11 18.76
C ALA A 102 -0.64 -14.57 18.28
N MET A 103 0.56 -15.17 18.20
CA MET A 103 0.72 -16.54 17.69
C MET A 103 -0.11 -17.56 18.50
N PRO A 104 -0.84 -18.46 17.82
CA PRO A 104 -1.72 -19.42 18.50
C PRO A 104 -0.94 -20.51 19.24
N TYR A 105 -1.63 -21.29 20.07
CA TYR A 105 -1.09 -22.49 20.73
C TYR A 105 0.13 -22.25 21.64
N GLY A 106 0.34 -21.02 22.12
CA GLY A 106 1.51 -20.69 22.95
C GLY A 106 2.83 -20.63 22.17
N MET A 107 2.77 -20.55 20.84
CA MET A 107 3.96 -20.46 19.99
C MET A 107 4.78 -19.19 20.25
N GLY A 108 4.16 -18.07 20.67
CA GLY A 108 4.88 -16.83 20.97
C GLY A 108 5.99 -17.01 22.03
N PRO A 109 5.64 -17.45 23.25
CA PRO A 109 6.62 -17.79 24.28
C PRO A 109 7.64 -18.86 23.84
N MET A 110 7.23 -19.83 23.03
CA MET A 110 8.13 -20.84 22.47
C MET A 110 9.17 -20.20 21.54
N MET A 111 8.74 -19.38 20.58
CA MET A 111 9.62 -18.69 19.63
C MET A 111 10.64 -17.79 20.35
N ARG A 112 10.20 -17.07 21.40
CA ARG A 112 11.09 -16.25 22.24
C ARG A 112 12.15 -17.09 22.97
N LYS A 113 11.80 -18.30 23.43
CA LYS A 113 12.78 -19.23 24.04
C LYS A 113 13.76 -19.77 22.99
N MET A 114 13.27 -20.07 21.79
CA MET A 114 14.11 -20.55 20.69
C MET A 114 15.11 -19.47 20.24
N GLY A 115 14.71 -18.19 20.18
CA GLY A 115 15.64 -17.09 19.91
C GLY A 115 16.83 -16.97 20.88
N LYS A 116 16.76 -17.62 22.06
CA LYS A 116 17.87 -17.70 23.02
C LYS A 116 18.83 -18.86 22.76
N ILE A 117 18.44 -19.83 21.93
CA ILE A 117 19.22 -21.01 21.59
C ILE A 117 19.87 -20.78 20.23
N PRO A 118 21.21 -20.64 20.16
CA PRO A 118 21.91 -20.39 18.91
C PRO A 118 21.59 -21.44 17.84
N GLY A 119 21.21 -21.00 16.63
CA GLY A 119 20.95 -21.87 15.48
C GLY A 119 19.57 -22.52 15.44
N SER A 120 18.74 -22.36 16.49
CA SER A 120 17.45 -23.06 16.56
C SER A 120 16.39 -22.46 15.63
N LEU A 121 16.36 -21.13 15.45
CA LEU A 121 15.45 -20.48 14.51
C LEU A 121 15.89 -20.66 13.06
N GLU A 122 17.20 -20.73 12.81
CA GLU A 122 17.77 -21.03 11.50
C GLU A 122 17.40 -22.44 11.04
N ALA A 123 17.43 -23.42 11.94
CA ALA A 123 16.99 -24.79 11.65
C ALA A 123 15.49 -24.86 11.29
N MET A 124 14.68 -23.92 11.79
CA MET A 124 13.24 -23.84 11.50
C MET A 124 12.91 -23.07 10.23
N LYS A 125 13.86 -22.33 9.63
CA LYS A 125 13.63 -21.50 8.42
C LYS A 125 12.85 -22.23 7.31
N PRO A 126 13.15 -23.50 6.96
CA PRO A 126 12.43 -24.20 5.90
C PRO A 126 10.94 -24.40 6.18
N MET A 127 10.50 -24.34 7.44
CA MET A 127 9.10 -24.51 7.83
C MET A 127 8.29 -23.21 7.75
N PHE A 128 8.93 -22.03 7.78
CA PHE A 128 8.20 -20.76 7.82
C PHE A 128 7.31 -20.48 6.61
N PRO A 129 7.69 -20.77 5.36
CA PRO A 129 6.79 -20.63 4.20
C PRO A 129 5.50 -21.44 4.32
N VAL A 130 5.53 -22.54 5.06
CA VAL A 130 4.38 -23.43 5.26
C VAL A 130 3.57 -23.02 6.49
N LEU A 131 4.24 -22.58 7.56
CA LEU A 131 3.61 -22.19 8.82
C LEU A 131 2.99 -20.80 8.75
N PHE A 132 3.69 -19.82 8.19
CA PHE A 132 3.29 -18.42 8.21
C PHE A 132 1.92 -18.17 7.54
N PRO A 133 1.62 -18.70 6.33
CA PRO A 133 0.29 -18.55 5.72
C PRO A 133 -0.84 -19.20 6.52
N ARG A 134 -0.55 -20.22 7.33
CA ARG A 134 -1.55 -20.88 8.19
C ARG A 134 -1.77 -20.17 9.51
N LEU A 135 -0.72 -19.54 10.05
CA LEU A 135 -0.75 -18.87 11.35
C LEU A 135 -1.25 -17.43 11.22
N LEU A 136 -0.82 -16.71 10.20
CA LEU A 136 -1.13 -15.29 10.04
C LEU A 136 -2.65 -15.00 10.03
N PRO A 137 -3.51 -15.73 9.29
CA PRO A 137 -4.96 -15.51 9.35
C PRO A 137 -5.55 -15.70 10.77
N LYS A 138 -4.99 -16.62 11.56
CA LYS A 138 -5.41 -16.85 12.96
C LYS A 138 -4.94 -15.73 13.89
N MET A 139 -3.88 -15.02 13.53
CA MET A 139 -3.33 -13.89 14.26
C MET A 139 -4.04 -12.58 13.91
N MET A 140 -4.56 -12.46 12.67
CA MET A 140 -5.16 -11.22 12.15
C MET A 140 -6.19 -10.58 13.09
N PRO A 141 -7.15 -11.30 13.72
CA PRO A 141 -8.11 -10.66 14.63
C PRO A 141 -7.47 -9.94 15.82
N LYS A 142 -6.31 -10.40 16.29
CA LYS A 142 -5.56 -9.79 17.41
C LYS A 142 -4.62 -8.68 16.95
N VAL A 143 -4.10 -8.78 15.72
CA VAL A 143 -3.10 -7.86 15.17
C VAL A 143 -3.76 -6.69 14.44
N MET A 144 -4.97 -6.87 13.90
CA MET A 144 -5.70 -5.87 13.11
C MET A 144 -5.80 -4.50 13.79
N PRO A 145 -6.12 -4.38 15.10
CA PRO A 145 -6.19 -3.07 15.74
C PRO A 145 -4.85 -2.31 15.70
N VAL A 146 -3.74 -2.99 16.01
CA VAL A 146 -2.39 -2.41 15.98
C VAL A 146 -1.98 -2.10 14.55
N MET A 147 -2.32 -2.99 13.60
CA MET A 147 -2.05 -2.75 12.18
C MET A 147 -2.74 -1.47 11.69
N LEU A 148 -4.00 -1.26 12.04
CA LEU A 148 -4.75 -0.04 11.70
C LEU A 148 -4.10 1.22 12.31
N GLU A 149 -3.64 1.14 13.55
CA GLU A 149 -2.92 2.24 14.21
C GLU A 149 -1.63 2.59 13.46
N ARG A 150 -0.79 1.59 13.15
CA ARG A 150 0.46 1.81 12.40
C ARG A 150 0.21 2.34 10.97
N VAL A 151 -0.89 1.93 10.33
CA VAL A 151 -1.28 2.46 9.02
C VAL A 151 -1.66 3.93 9.13
N LYS A 152 -2.45 4.31 10.14
CA LYS A 152 -2.83 5.70 10.40
C LYS A 152 -1.63 6.62 10.67
N GLU A 153 -0.62 6.11 11.36
CA GLU A 153 0.64 6.85 11.61
C GLU A 153 1.43 7.11 10.31
N ARG A 154 1.45 6.15 9.38
CA ARG A 154 2.20 6.26 8.11
C ARG A 154 1.46 7.05 7.04
N ILE A 155 0.14 6.97 7.04
CA ILE A 155 -0.74 7.48 5.99
C ILE A 155 -1.67 8.52 6.60
N PRO A 156 -1.32 9.83 6.53
CA PRO A 156 -2.18 10.90 7.00
C PRO A 156 -3.40 10.97 6.08
N MET A 157 -4.52 10.51 6.59
CA MET A 157 -5.75 10.32 5.84
C MET A 157 -6.88 11.15 6.47
N PRO A 158 -7.82 11.69 5.66
CA PRO A 158 -8.99 12.40 6.19
C PRO A 158 -9.84 11.52 7.12
N ASP A 159 -10.54 12.13 8.07
CA ASP A 159 -11.33 11.42 9.09
C ASP A 159 -12.34 10.44 8.47
N TYR A 160 -13.05 10.86 7.42
CA TYR A 160 -14.04 10.03 6.74
C TYR A 160 -13.43 8.77 6.10
N MET A 161 -12.16 8.81 5.66
CA MET A 161 -11.47 7.63 5.15
C MET A 161 -11.04 6.74 6.31
N ALA A 162 -10.55 7.34 7.42
CA ALA A 162 -10.06 6.60 8.57
C ALA A 162 -11.17 5.79 9.25
N GLU A 163 -12.38 6.35 9.32
CA GLU A 163 -13.57 5.69 9.84
C GLU A 163 -13.97 4.43 9.05
N GLN A 164 -13.62 4.36 7.76
CA GLN A 164 -13.95 3.22 6.89
C GLN A 164 -12.90 2.09 6.98
N MET A 165 -11.68 2.38 7.41
CA MET A 165 -10.58 1.41 7.45
C MET A 165 -10.88 0.14 8.24
N PRO A 166 -11.53 0.18 9.42
CA PRO A 166 -11.84 -1.04 10.17
C PRO A 166 -12.75 -2.00 9.40
N ALA A 167 -13.62 -1.49 8.54
CA ALA A 167 -14.51 -2.30 7.71
C ALA A 167 -13.82 -2.78 6.41
N LEU A 168 -13.00 -1.93 5.80
CA LEU A 168 -12.33 -2.21 4.52
C LEU A 168 -11.12 -3.14 4.67
N MET A 169 -10.28 -2.93 5.68
CA MET A 169 -9.01 -3.65 5.81
C MET A 169 -9.16 -5.17 5.88
N PRO A 170 -10.10 -5.77 6.64
CA PRO A 170 -10.30 -7.21 6.62
C PRO A 170 -10.54 -7.75 5.21
N GLN A 171 -11.39 -7.08 4.43
CA GLN A 171 -11.71 -7.50 3.05
C GLN A 171 -10.49 -7.36 2.12
N VAL A 172 -9.71 -6.28 2.26
CA VAL A 172 -8.48 -6.10 1.49
C VAL A 172 -7.49 -7.23 1.82
N MET A 173 -7.30 -7.54 3.10
CA MET A 173 -6.41 -8.60 3.53
C MET A 173 -6.87 -9.98 3.04
N ASP A 174 -8.17 -10.28 3.12
CA ASP A 174 -8.72 -11.56 2.63
C ASP A 174 -8.48 -11.77 1.13
N ASN A 175 -8.53 -10.69 0.33
CA ASN A 175 -8.30 -10.74 -1.11
C ASN A 175 -6.81 -10.70 -1.48
N LEU A 176 -6.01 -9.87 -0.82
CA LEU A 176 -4.62 -9.63 -1.19
C LEU A 176 -3.68 -10.71 -0.64
N MET A 177 -3.88 -11.13 0.61
CA MET A 177 -2.95 -12.02 1.31
C MET A 177 -2.71 -13.36 0.62
N PRO A 178 -3.72 -14.08 0.09
CA PRO A 178 -3.49 -15.35 -0.60
C PRO A 178 -2.56 -15.24 -1.81
N HIS A 179 -2.46 -14.06 -2.41
CA HIS A 179 -1.66 -13.80 -3.61
C HIS A 179 -0.31 -13.14 -3.31
N MET A 180 -0.14 -12.57 -2.12
CA MET A 180 1.04 -11.82 -1.72
C MET A 180 1.92 -12.56 -0.70
N ILE A 181 1.36 -13.53 0.02
CA ILE A 181 2.04 -14.15 1.18
C ILE A 181 3.37 -14.82 0.83
N ASP A 182 3.46 -15.48 -0.32
CA ASP A 182 4.68 -16.18 -0.74
C ASP A 182 5.84 -15.20 -1.01
N ASP A 183 5.53 -13.97 -1.43
CA ASP A 183 6.52 -12.90 -1.63
C ASP A 183 6.89 -12.19 -0.32
N VAL A 184 5.95 -12.13 0.63
CA VAL A 184 6.16 -11.49 1.94
C VAL A 184 7.02 -12.36 2.85
N VAL A 185 6.80 -13.68 2.89
CA VAL A 185 7.51 -14.58 3.83
C VAL A 185 9.05 -14.43 3.76
N PRO A 186 9.69 -14.43 2.58
CA PRO A 186 11.13 -14.25 2.45
C PRO A 186 11.63 -12.91 3.01
N LEU A 187 10.81 -11.85 2.94
CA LEU A 187 11.16 -10.50 3.40
C LEU A 187 11.06 -10.39 4.93
N VAL A 188 10.04 -11.00 5.52
CA VAL A 188 9.75 -10.86 6.96
C VAL A 188 10.52 -11.86 7.84
N THR A 189 10.84 -13.04 7.29
CA THR A 189 11.50 -14.12 8.05
C THR A 189 12.84 -13.71 8.66
N PRO A 190 13.78 -13.09 7.92
CA PRO A 190 15.05 -12.65 8.50
C PRO A 190 14.86 -11.62 9.61
N SER A 191 14.04 -10.60 9.36
CA SER A 191 13.75 -9.54 10.34
C SER A 191 13.12 -10.08 11.64
N MET A 192 12.25 -11.08 11.54
CA MET A 192 11.68 -11.75 12.70
C MET A 192 12.75 -12.47 13.54
N ILE A 193 13.67 -13.17 12.89
CA ILE A 193 14.75 -13.90 13.56
C ILE A 193 15.69 -12.92 14.27
N ASP A 194 16.06 -11.83 13.59
CA ASP A 194 16.86 -10.75 14.17
C ASP A 194 16.18 -10.14 15.40
N TYR A 195 14.85 -9.91 15.34
CA TYR A 195 14.08 -9.46 16.50
C TYR A 195 14.13 -10.47 17.66
N LEU A 196 13.96 -11.76 17.38
CA LEU A 196 13.97 -12.81 18.40
C LEU A 196 15.37 -13.00 19.02
N HIS A 197 16.44 -12.72 18.27
CA HIS A 197 17.83 -12.77 18.76
C HIS A 197 18.23 -11.51 19.52
N SER A 198 17.75 -10.33 19.12
CA SER A 198 18.09 -9.04 19.74
C SER A 198 17.41 -8.81 21.09
N LYS A 199 16.42 -9.63 21.45
CA LYS A 199 15.82 -9.68 22.80
C LYS A 199 16.59 -10.59 23.79
N ASN A 200 17.83 -10.96 23.43
CA ASN A 200 18.81 -11.55 24.34
C ASN A 200 19.45 -10.51 25.26
#